data_AF-A0A4Q6B0E0-F1
#
_entry.id   AF-A0A4Q6B0E0-F1
#
_cell.length_a   1.000
_cell.length_b   1.000
_cell.length_c   1.000
_cell.angle_alpha   90.00
_cell.angle_beta   90.00
_cell.angle_gamma   90.00
#
_symmetry.space_group_name_H-M   'P 1'
#
loop_
_entity.id
_entity.type
_entity.pdbx_description
1 polymer ?
#
loop_
_entity_poly.entity_id
_entity_poly.type
_entity_poly.pdbx_seq_one_letter_code
_entity_poly.pdbx_strand_id
1 'polypeptide(L)' 'MNNVKEYLEELLDLKRPATITFRDVDGAVATIRGHVVKLSEVAGRDIIETDAGLVIGADQIREINGRSFENNC' A
#
# COMPACT_ATOMS: atom_id res chain seq x y z
N MET A 1 7.74 2.48 -14.08
CA MET A 1 8.77 2.00 -13.14
C MET A 1 8.13 1.99 -11.75
N ASN A 2 7.88 0.79 -11.22
CA ASN A 2 6.96 0.54 -10.10
C ASN A 2 7.54 0.95 -8.73
N ASN A 3 7.78 2.25 -8.53
CA ASN A 3 8.31 2.80 -7.26
C ASN A 3 7.50 2.38 -6.03
N VAL A 4 6.17 2.20 -6.18
CA VAL A 4 5.32 1.79 -5.04
C VAL A 4 5.59 0.34 -4.65
N LYS A 5 5.78 -0.56 -5.63
CA LYS A 5 5.98 -1.98 -5.39
C LYS A 5 7.32 -2.24 -4.69
N GLU A 6 8.39 -1.67 -5.24
CA GLU A 6 9.73 -1.77 -4.64
C GLU A 6 9.73 -1.23 -3.21
N TYR A 7 9.05 -0.10 -2.97
CA TYR A 7 8.95 0.47 -1.62
C TYR A 7 8.12 -0.38 -0.65
N LEU A 8 7.04 -1.01 -1.12
CA LEU A 8 6.25 -1.95 -0.33
C LEU A 8 7.03 -3.22 0.01
N GLU A 9 7.85 -3.73 -0.92
CA GLU A 9 8.75 -4.85 -0.70
C GLU A 9 9.82 -4.52 0.36
N GLU A 10 10.41 -3.31 0.31
CA GLU A 10 11.32 -2.84 1.35
C GLU A 10 10.63 -2.77 2.73
N LEU A 11 9.38 -2.28 2.79
CA LEU A 11 8.63 -2.20 4.03
C LEU A 11 8.30 -3.58 4.62
N LEU A 12 8.02 -4.55 3.76
CA LEU A 12 7.79 -5.95 4.11
C LEU A 12 9.07 -6.60 4.66
N ASP A 13 10.20 -6.44 3.97
CA ASP A 13 11.49 -7.01 4.37
C ASP A 13 11.99 -6.42 5.70
N LEU A 14 11.94 -5.09 5.81
CA LEU A 14 12.39 -4.38 7.00
C LEU A 14 11.39 -4.44 8.17
N LYS A 15 10.19 -4.99 7.95
CA LYS A 15 9.05 -4.98 8.89
C LYS A 15 8.87 -3.63 9.57
N ARG A 16 8.98 -2.55 8.78
CA ARG A 16 8.89 -1.19 9.30
C ARG A 16 7.43 -0.76 9.38
N PRO A 17 7.04 -0.02 10.43
CA PRO A 17 5.73 0.61 10.46
C PRO A 17 5.65 1.62 9.32
N ALA A 18 4.59 1.53 8.53
CA ALA A 18 4.28 2.44 7.45
C ALA A 18 2.93 3.11 7.69
N THR A 19 2.85 4.39 7.33
CA THR A 19 1.58 5.12 7.26
C THR A 19 1.14 5.14 5.82
N ILE A 20 0.06 4.44 5.47
CA ILE A 20 -0.42 4.26 4.11
C ILE A 20 -1.74 5.01 3.99
N THR A 21 -1.80 5.98 3.09
CA THR A 21 -3.03 6.68 2.71
C THR A 21 -3.52 6.09 1.40
N PHE A 22 -4.74 5.58 1.39
CA PHE A 22 -5.35 4.91 0.24
C PHE A 22 -6.79 5.39 0.02
N ARG A 23 -7.29 5.19 -1.20
CA ARG A 23 -8.69 5.44 -1.54
C ARG A 23 -9.48 4.14 -1.44
N ASP A 24 -10.47 4.13 -0.56
CA ASP A 24 -11.39 3.01 -0.40
C ASP A 24 -12.34 2.87 -1.60
N VAL A 25 -13.06 1.75 -1.69
CA VAL A 25 -14.01 1.47 -2.77
C VAL A 25 -15.19 2.44 -2.79
N ASP A 26 -15.54 3.01 -1.65
CA ASP A 26 -16.56 4.06 -1.53
C ASP A 26 -16.06 5.44 -2.00
N GLY A 27 -14.79 5.55 -2.38
CA GLY A 27 -14.14 6.80 -2.79
C GLY A 27 -13.61 7.65 -1.62
N ALA A 28 -13.87 7.24 -0.38
CA ALA A 28 -13.32 7.85 0.81
C ALA A 28 -11.79 7.67 0.87
N VAL A 29 -11.07 8.70 1.32
CA VAL A 29 -9.63 8.61 1.58
C VAL A 29 -9.44 8.22 3.03
N ALA A 30 -8.77 7.09 3.26
CA ALA A 30 -8.44 6.57 4.57
C ALA A 30 -6.92 6.51 4.74
N THR A 31 -6.48 6.71 5.98
CA THR A 31 -5.08 6.57 6.36
C THR A 31 -4.97 5.51 7.44
N ILE A 32 -4.14 4.50 7.18
CA ILE A 32 -3.83 3.45 8.16
C ILE A 32 -2.35 3.53 8.52
N ARG A 33 -2.04 3.23 9.78
CA ARG A 33 -0.68 3.06 10.25
C ARG A 33 -0.52 1.63 10.75
N GLY A 34 0.41 0.89 10.16
CA GLY A 34 0.62 -0.52 10.50
C GLY A 34 1.85 -1.09 9.81
N HIS A 35 1.99 -2.41 9.87
CA HIS A 35 3.05 -3.12 9.16
C HIS A 35 2.47 -3.83 7.96
N VAL A 36 3.16 -3.79 6.82
CA VAL A 36 2.86 -4.65 5.69
C VAL A 36 3.32 -6.05 6.04
N VAL A 37 2.39 -7.00 6.13
CA VAL A 37 2.68 -8.40 6.50
C VAL A 37 2.73 -9.32 5.29
N LYS A 38 2.10 -8.93 4.18
CA LYS A 38 2.05 -9.72 2.96
C LYS A 38 1.88 -8.83 1.74
N LEU A 39 2.51 -9.22 0.64
CA LEU A 39 2.27 -8.69 -0.69
C LEU A 39 1.85 -9.85 -1.58
N SER A 40 0.80 -9.68 -2.38
CA SER A 40 0.29 -10.72 -3.27
C SER A 40 -0.31 -10.08 -4.51
N GLU A 41 -0.40 -10.83 -5.59
CA GLU A 41 -1.07 -10.38 -6.82
C GLU A 41 -2.40 -11.11 -6.97
N VAL A 42 -3.49 -10.35 -7.08
CA VAL A 42 -4.83 -10.90 -7.28
C VAL A 42 -5.41 -10.29 -8.54
N ALA A 43 -5.76 -11.14 -9.52
CA ALA A 43 -6.32 -10.73 -10.80
C ALA A 43 -5.45 -9.68 -11.55
N GLY A 44 -4.13 -9.81 -11.47
CA GLY A 44 -3.16 -8.88 -12.10
C GLY A 44 -3.01 -7.54 -11.38
N ARG A 45 -3.51 -7.42 -10.15
CA ARG A 45 -3.33 -6.24 -9.29
C ARG A 45 -2.51 -6.62 -8.07
N ASP A 46 -1.44 -5.85 -7.81
CA ASP A 46 -0.70 -5.96 -6.57
C ASP A 46 -1.59 -5.51 -5.40
N ILE A 47 -1.71 -6.35 -4.38
CA ILE A 47 -2.41 -6.09 -3.13
C ILE A 47 -1.44 -6.28 -1.96
N ILE A 48 -1.64 -5.50 -0.91
CA ILE A 48 -0.93 -5.62 0.35
C ILE A 48 -1.89 -5.95 1.48
N GLU A 49 -1.42 -6.76 2.42
CA GLU A 49 -2.10 -7.03 3.67
C GLU A 49 -1.34 -6.35 4.81
N THR A 50 -2.07 -5.69 5.68
CA THR A 50 -1.54 -5.05 6.88
C THR A 50 -1.74 -5.94 8.11
N ASP A 51 -1.00 -5.71 9.19
CA ASP A 51 -1.15 -6.48 10.44
C ASP A 51 -2.56 -6.38 11.06
N ALA A 52 -3.29 -5.32 10.73
CA ALA A 52 -4.70 -5.14 11.09
C ALA A 52 -5.67 -6.04 10.30
N GLY A 53 -5.17 -6.88 9.38
CA GLY A 53 -5.98 -7.72 8.49
C GLY A 53 -6.64 -6.93 7.35
N LEU A 54 -6.21 -5.70 7.11
CA LEU A 54 -6.74 -4.87 6.03
C LEU A 54 -6.00 -5.17 4.72
N VAL A 55 -6.76 -5.45 3.67
CA VAL A 55 -6.24 -5.69 2.31
C VAL A 55 -6.44 -4.45 1.46
N ILE A 56 -5.36 -3.89 0.93
CA ILE A 56 -5.36 -2.65 0.13
C ILE A 56 -4.71 -2.94 -1.22
N GLY A 57 -5.35 -2.55 -2.31
CA GLY A 57 -4.72 -2.58 -3.63
C GLY A 57 -3.63 -1.52 -3.75
N ALA A 58 -2.47 -1.88 -4.32
CA ALA A 58 -1.37 -0.94 -4.55
C ALA A 58 -1.80 0.24 -5.44
N ASP A 59 -2.73 0.01 -6.37
CA ASP A 59 -3.36 1.04 -7.22
C ASP A 59 -4.21 2.05 -6.42
N GLN A 60 -4.72 1.64 -5.26
CA GLN A 60 -5.51 2.51 -4.39
C GLN A 60 -4.63 3.40 -3.50
N ILE A 61 -3.33 3.08 -3.39
CA ILE A 61 -2.40 3.80 -2.53
C ILE A 61 -2.07 5.15 -3.17
N ARG A 62 -2.25 6.21 -2.40
CA ARG A 62 -1.90 7.58 -2.80
C ARG A 62 -0.61 8.05 -2.16
N GLU A 63 -0.36 7.65 -0.91
CA GLU A 63 0.79 8.09 -0.15
C GLU A 63 1.26 7.01 0.81
N ILE A 64 2.58 6.86 0.98
CA ILE A 64 3.17 6.02 2.02
C ILE A 64 4.26 6.83 2.74
N ASN A 65 4.16 6.96 4.06
CA ASN A 65 5.11 7.70 4.91
C ASN A 65 5.37 9.15 4.43
N GLY A 66 4.34 9.84 3.93
CA GLY A 66 4.48 11.20 3.39
C GLY A 66 5.10 11.28 2.00
N ARG A 67 5.42 10.13 1.37
CA ARG A 67 5.80 10.07 -0.05
C ARG A 67 4.55 9.78 -0.87
N SER A 68 4.18 10.69 -1.76
CA SER A 68 3.04 10.50 -2.64
C SER A 68 3.45 9.59 -3.81
N PHE A 69 2.64 8.56 -4.03
CA PHE A 69 2.77 7.60 -5.12
C PHE A 69 1.55 7.73 -6.03
N GLU A 70 1.22 8.96 -6.43
CA GLU A 70 0.23 9.15 -7.50
C GLU A 70 0.82 8.60 -8.80
N ASN A 71 0.18 7.54 -9.29
CA ASN A 71 0.45 6.94 -10.58
C ASN A 71 0.02 7.96 -11.65
N ASN A 72 0.89 8.93 -11.98
CA ASN A 72 0.73 9.78 -13.16
C ASN A 72 0.91 8.89 -14.40
N CYS A 73 -0.13 8.16 -14.77
CA CYS A 73 -0.19 7.41 -16.00
C CYS A 73 -0.61 8.31 -17.17
#